data_AF-A0A1G2LST9-F1
#
_entry.id   AF-A0A1G2LST9-F1
#
_cell.length_a   1.000
_cell.length_b   1.000
_cell.length_c   1.000
_cell.angle_alpha   90.00
_cell.angle_beta   90.00
_cell.angle_gamma   90.00
#
_symmetry.space_group_name_H-M   'P 1'
#
loop_
_entity.id
_entity.type
_entity.pdbx_description
1 polymer ?
#
loop_
_entity_poly.entity_id
_entity_poly.type
_entity_poly.pdbx_seq_one_letter_code
_entity_poly.pdbx_strand_id
1 'polypeptide(L)'
;MVENKEIDIKKDPFEDSHAISFKALRDVDEKVFNKEEKELLKNICKEFSDWSTDKIVEQTHLESPWFYSKPFEKVDYKYSSDIDFFE
;
A
#
# COMPACT_ATOMS: atom_id res chain seq x y z
N MET A 1 -12.66 -8.91 15.55
CA MET A 1 -14.04 -8.57 15.14
C MET A 1 -14.17 -9.07 13.72
N VAL A 2 -15.11 -9.96 13.42
CA VAL A 2 -15.26 -10.51 12.06
C VAL A 2 -16.25 -9.62 11.31
N GLU A 3 -15.78 -8.82 10.37
CA GLU A 3 -16.65 -8.07 9.46
C GLU A 3 -16.98 -9.01 8.28
N ASN A 4 -18.28 -9.22 8.04
CA ASN A 4 -18.83 -10.00 6.92
C ASN A 4 -18.45 -11.49 6.76
N LYS A 5 -17.82 -12.15 7.74
CA LYS A 5 -17.40 -13.58 7.71
C LYS A 5 -16.37 -13.94 6.63
N GLU A 6 -15.78 -12.96 5.96
CA GLU A 6 -14.82 -13.19 4.87
C GLU A 6 -13.39 -12.86 5.28
N ILE A 7 -13.22 -11.96 6.25
CA ILE A 7 -11.92 -11.54 6.78
C ILE A 7 -11.96 -11.66 8.31
N ASP A 8 -10.97 -12.36 8.86
CA ASP A 8 -10.69 -12.34 10.29
C ASP A 8 -9.78 -11.16 10.62
N ILE A 9 -10.20 -10.34 11.58
CA ILE A 9 -9.46 -9.16 12.02
C ILE A 9 -9.04 -9.38 13.47
N LYS A 10 -7.73 -9.41 13.69
CA LYS A 10 -7.10 -9.52 15.00
C LYS A 10 -6.47 -8.19 15.38
N LYS A 11 -6.55 -7.86 16.66
CA LYS A 11 -5.89 -6.70 17.26
C LYS A 11 -4.90 -7.24 18.27
N ASP A 12 -3.63 -7.18 17.91
CA ASP A 12 -2.54 -7.67 18.74
C ASP A 12 -1.87 -6.47 19.41
N PRO A 13 -1.55 -6.51 20.72
CA PRO A 13 -0.81 -5.43 21.36
C PRO A 13 0.52 -5.18 20.62
N PHE A 14 0.84 -3.92 20.34
CA PHE A 14 2.08 -3.53 19.69
C PHE A 14 2.57 -2.20 20.26
N GLU A 15 3.68 -2.24 20.99
CA GLU A 15 4.25 -1.10 21.72
C GLU A 15 3.20 -0.37 22.57
N ASP A 16 3.03 0.93 22.37
CA ASP A 16 2.05 1.77 23.07
C ASP A 16 0.64 1.72 22.45
N SER A 17 0.41 0.81 21.49
CA SER A 17 -0.82 0.70 20.71
C SER A 17 -1.14 -0.76 20.34
N HIS A 18 -1.82 -0.98 19.21
CA HIS A 18 -2.20 -2.28 18.70
C HIS A 18 -1.90 -2.38 17.20
N ALA A 19 -1.36 -3.51 16.78
CA ALA A 19 -1.31 -3.91 15.38
C ALA A 19 -2.65 -4.55 14.98
N ILE A 20 -3.13 -4.22 13.77
CA ILE A 20 -4.32 -4.83 13.21
C ILE A 20 -3.90 -5.81 12.13
N SER A 21 -4.13 -7.09 12.37
CA SER A 21 -3.84 -8.17 11.43
C SER A 21 -5.10 -8.60 10.71
N PHE A 22 -5.02 -8.75 9.39
CA PHE A 22 -6.12 -9.20 8.54
C PHE A 22 -5.79 -10.57 7.95
N LYS A 23 -6.74 -11.51 8.01
CA LYS A 23 -6.60 -12.83 7.41
C LYS A 23 -7.85 -13.18 6.60
N ALA A 24 -7.67 -13.49 5.32
CA ALA A 24 -8.76 -14.02 4.51
C ALA A 24 -9.22 -15.39 5.03
N LEU A 25 -10.53 -15.58 5.18
CA LEU A 25 -11.16 -16.83 5.64
C LEU A 25 -11.66 -17.71 4.48
N ARG A 26 -11.62 -17.19 3.25
CA ARG A 26 -12.00 -17.88 2.02
C ARG A 26 -10.89 -17.77 0.99
N ASP A 27 -10.89 -18.71 0.06
CA ASP A 27 -10.05 -18.63 -1.13
C ASP A 27 -10.42 -17.38 -1.94
N VAL A 28 -9.40 -16.76 -2.53
CA VAL A 28 -9.56 -15.59 -3.39
C VAL A 28 -10.32 -15.96 -4.67
N ASP A 29 -11.38 -15.22 -4.99
CA ASP A 29 -12.06 -15.35 -6.27
C ASP A 29 -11.30 -14.56 -7.34
N GLU A 30 -10.44 -15.22 -8.11
CA GLU A 30 -9.71 -14.52 -9.15
C GLU A 30 -10.57 -14.14 -10.37
N LYS A 31 -11.84 -14.54 -10.45
CA LYS A 31 -12.71 -14.17 -11.58
C LYS A 31 -13.13 -12.70 -11.53
N VAL A 32 -12.91 -12.03 -10.40
CA VAL A 32 -13.16 -10.59 -10.25
C VAL A 32 -12.21 -9.76 -11.11
N PHE A 33 -11.07 -10.32 -11.50
CA PHE A 33 -10.08 -9.65 -12.36
C PHE A 33 -10.09 -10.24 -13.76
N ASN A 34 -10.06 -9.36 -14.75
CA ASN A 34 -9.76 -9.73 -16.11
C ASN A 34 -8.27 -10.08 -16.27
N LYS A 35 -7.88 -10.58 -17.45
CA LYS A 35 -6.50 -11.04 -17.70
C LYS A 35 -5.47 -9.90 -17.54
N GLU A 36 -5.79 -8.70 -18.03
CA GLU A 36 -4.87 -7.56 -17.99
C GLU A 36 -4.66 -7.08 -16.55
N GLU A 37 -5.74 -6.99 -15.77
CA GLU A 37 -5.70 -6.64 -14.35
C GLU A 37 -4.89 -7.67 -13.53
N LYS A 38 -5.03 -8.96 -13.84
CA LYS A 38 -4.22 -10.00 -13.19
C LYS A 38 -2.73 -9.85 -13.50
N GLU A 39 -2.36 -9.54 -14.74
CA GLU A 39 -0.94 -9.35 -15.06
C GLU A 39 -0.38 -8.07 -14.45
N LEU A 40 -1.17 -7.00 -14.38
CA LEU A 40 -0.78 -5.81 -13.63
C LEU A 40 -0.54 -6.14 -12.15
N LEU A 41 -1.46 -6.85 -11.50
CA LEU A 41 -1.31 -7.27 -10.11
C LEU A 41 -0.07 -8.15 -9.89
N LYS A 42 0.21 -9.09 -10.79
CA LYS A 42 1.43 -9.90 -10.70
C LYS A 42 2.69 -9.05 -10.84
N ASN A 43 2.69 -8.08 -11.74
CA ASN A 43 3.82 -7.17 -11.92
C ASN A 43 4.06 -6.31 -10.67
N ILE A 44 2.99 -5.76 -10.08
CA ILE A 44 3.04 -5.04 -8.79
C ILE A 44 3.62 -5.94 -7.70
N CYS A 45 3.05 -7.15 -7.51
CA CYS A 45 3.53 -8.08 -6.49
C CYS A 45 5.01 -8.43 -6.69
N LYS A 46 5.44 -8.64 -7.93
CA LYS A 46 6.83 -8.97 -8.26
C LYS A 46 7.79 -7.80 -8.00
N GLU A 47 7.38 -6.58 -8.33
CA GLU A 47 8.22 -5.39 -8.13
C GLU A 47 8.46 -5.11 -6.64
N PHE A 48 7.40 -5.24 -5.83
CA PHE A 48 7.44 -4.85 -4.42
C PHE A 48 7.69 -6.02 -3.45
N SER A 49 7.72 -7.28 -3.90
CA SER A 49 7.89 -8.44 -3.00
C SER A 49 9.18 -8.40 -2.18
N ASP A 50 10.23 -7.81 -2.75
CA ASP A 50 11.56 -7.79 -2.16
C ASP A 50 11.86 -6.45 -1.47
N TRP A 51 10.90 -5.52 -1.46
CA TRP A 51 11.07 -4.22 -0.82
C TRP A 51 10.71 -4.31 0.66
N SER A 52 11.51 -3.66 1.50
CA SER A 52 11.12 -3.43 2.90
C SER A 52 9.98 -2.41 2.98
N THR A 53 9.18 -2.48 4.04
CA THR A 53 8.14 -1.47 4.30
C THR A 53 8.71 -0.05 4.29
N ASP A 54 9.87 0.15 4.92
CA ASP A 54 10.53 1.46 4.96
C ASP A 54 10.86 1.97 3.54
N LYS A 55 11.34 1.10 2.65
CA LYS A 55 11.66 1.47 1.27
C LYS A 55 10.41 1.85 0.48
N ILE A 56 9.31 1.12 0.66
CA ILE A 56 8.01 1.44 0.03
C ILE A 56 7.50 2.80 0.54
N VAL A 57 7.59 3.03 1.85
CA VAL A 57 7.16 4.27 2.50
C VAL A 57 8.00 5.46 2.04
N GLU A 58 9.34 5.34 2.01
CA GLU A 58 10.21 6.40 1.50
C GLU A 58 9.91 6.76 0.05
N GLN A 59 9.73 5.75 -0.81
CA GLN A 59 9.44 5.96 -2.23
C GLN A 59 8.08 6.62 -2.44
N THR A 60 7.04 6.21 -1.72
CA THR A 60 5.70 6.82 -1.81
C THR A 60 5.63 8.21 -1.17
N HIS A 61 6.48 8.51 -0.19
CA HIS A 61 6.63 9.87 0.35
C HIS A 61 7.26 10.85 -0.64
N LEU A 62 7.97 10.39 -1.67
CA LEU A 62 8.48 11.28 -2.73
C LEU A 62 7.34 11.95 -3.50
N GLU A 63 6.16 11.31 -3.60
CA GLU A 63 4.95 11.88 -4.23
C GLU A 63 4.24 12.92 -3.36
N SER A 64 4.67 13.08 -2.10
CA SER A 64 4.05 13.98 -1.14
C SER A 64 4.77 15.34 -1.18
N PRO A 65 4.31 16.34 -1.97
CA PRO A 65 5.03 17.61 -2.15
C PRO A 65 5.18 18.41 -0.83
N TRP A 66 4.36 18.12 0.17
CA TRP A 66 4.48 18.71 1.50
C TRP A 66 5.68 18.17 2.30
N PHE A 67 6.22 16.99 1.96
CA PHE A 67 7.41 16.44 2.63
C PHE A 67 8.63 17.37 2.49
N TYR A 68 8.74 18.07 1.34
CA TYR A 68 9.81 19.02 1.05
C TYR A 68 9.47 20.47 1.43
N SER A 69 8.27 20.73 1.93
CA SER A 69 7.79 22.08 2.25
C SER A 69 8.06 22.41 3.72
N LYS A 70 8.48 23.63 4.04
CA LYS A 70 8.56 24.08 5.44
C LYS A 70 7.18 24.53 5.95
N PRO A 71 6.95 24.55 7.28
CA PRO A 71 5.75 25.15 7.83
C PRO A 71 5.53 26.57 7.29
N PHE A 72 4.30 26.86 6.87
CA PHE A 72 3.86 28.15 6.30
C PHE A 72 4.46 28.51 4.93
N GLU A 73 5.22 27.63 4.28
CA GLU A 73 5.62 27.79 2.88
C GLU A 73 4.56 27.23 1.93
N LYS A 74 4.48 27.81 0.72
CA LYS A 74 3.59 27.31 -0.32
C LYS A 74 4.14 25.98 -0.85
N VAL A 75 3.31 24.94 -0.84
CA VAL A 75 3.66 23.61 -1.35
C VAL A 75 3.98 23.68 -2.85
N ASP A 76 5.16 23.19 -3.23
CA ASP A 76 5.58 23.04 -4.63
C ASP A 76 5.16 21.68 -5.17
N TYR A 77 4.13 21.66 -6.03
CA TYR A 77 3.59 20.44 -6.63
C TYR A 77 4.45 19.87 -7.75
N LYS A 78 5.61 20.44 -8.06
CA LYS A 78 6.57 19.83 -8.98
C LYS A 78 7.02 18.42 -8.51
N TYR A 79 6.92 18.15 -7.21
CA TYR A 79 7.27 16.85 -6.63
C TYR A 79 6.10 15.85 -6.57
N SER A 80 4.87 16.23 -6.94
CA SER A 80 3.73 15.31 -7.02
C SER A 80 3.61 14.63 -8.40
N SER A 81 4.74 14.28 -8.99
CA SER A 81 4.79 13.56 -10.27
C SER A 81 4.49 12.09 -10.06
N ASP A 82 3.78 11.47 -11.01
CA ASP A 82 3.51 10.04 -11.01
C ASP A 82 4.82 9.26 -10.93
N ILE A 83 4.89 8.24 -10.06
CA ILE A 83 6.02 7.31 -10.09
C ILE A 83 5.78 6.31 -11.23
N ASP A 84 6.59 6.40 -12.26
CA ASP A 84 6.65 5.39 -13.33
C ASP A 84 7.38 4.14 -12.81
N PHE A 85 6.61 3.15 -12.36
CA PHE A 85 7.14 1.83 -11.95
C PHE A 85 7.17 0.80 -13.09
N PHE A 86 6.44 1.04 -14.18
CA PHE A 86 6.25 0.06 -15.25
C PHE A 86 6.58 0.71 -16.61
N GLU A 87 7.72 0.35 -17.20
CA GLU A 87 8.04 0.60 -18.62
C GLU A 87 7.44 -0.47 -19.55
#